data_AF-A0A7Y3KR82-F1
#
_entry.id   AF-A0A7Y3KR82-F1
#
_cell.length_a   1.000
_cell.length_b   1.000
_cell.length_c   1.000
_cell.angle_alpha   90.00
_cell.angle_beta   90.00
_cell.angle_gamma   90.00
#
_symmetry.space_group_name_H-M   'P 1'
#
loop_
_entity.id
_entity.type
_entity.pdbx_description
1 polymer ?
#
loop_
_entity_poly.entity_id
_entity_poly.type
_entity_poly.pdbx_seq_one_letter_code
_entity_poly.pdbx_strand_id
1 'polypeptide(L)' 'MIRARGLALERGGRRVLEDIDFELRPGEFVAVLGPNGVGKTTLLRACAGFEMPAMGTIELDGRAVHRLPVAR' A
#
# COMPACT_ATOMS: atom_id res chain seq x y z
N MET A 1 -2.81 8.44 10.13
CA MET A 1 -3.50 7.14 9.97
C MET A 1 -3.32 6.67 8.54
N ILE A 2 -2.82 5.45 8.34
CA ILE A 2 -2.77 4.81 7.02
C ILE A 2 -3.83 3.72 6.98
N ARG A 3 -4.56 3.61 5.87
CA ARG A 3 -5.58 2.57 5.69
C ARG A 3 -5.57 2.04 4.28
N ALA A 4 -5.54 0.72 4.13
CA ALA A 4 -5.75 0.03 2.86
C ALA A 4 -7.07 -0.75 2.90
N ARG A 5 -7.81 -0.72 1.80
CA ARG A 5 -9.05 -1.50 1.63
C ARG A 5 -9.08 -2.19 0.27
N GLY A 6 -9.20 -3.52 0.26
CA GLY A 6 -9.23 -4.35 -0.95
C GLY A 6 -8.07 -4.07 -1.90
N LEU A 7 -6.89 -3.73 -1.35
CA LEU A 7 -5.78 -3.23 -2.15
C LEU A 7 -5.23 -4.36 -3.03
N ALA A 8 -5.23 -4.12 -4.34
CA ALA A 8 -4.63 -5.01 -5.32
C ALA A 8 -3.64 -4.27 -6.22
N LEU A 9 -2.52 -4.92 -6.54
CA LEU A 9 -1.48 -4.36 -7.40
C LEU A 9 -0.98 -5.38 -8.40
N GLU A 10 -0.73 -4.92 -9.61
CA GLU A 10 -0.21 -5.71 -10.72
C GLU A 10 1.14 -5.16 -11.18
N ARG A 11 2.08 -6.06 -11.49
CA ARG A 11 3.38 -5.71 -12.02
C ARG A 11 3.79 -6.70 -13.10
N GLY A 12 4.06 -6.20 -14.30
CA GLY A 12 4.45 -7.04 -15.43
C GLY A 12 3.38 -8.10 -15.79
N GLY A 13 2.10 -7.76 -15.68
CA GLY A 13 0.98 -8.66 -15.98
C GLY A 13 0.72 -9.74 -14.93
N ARG A 14 1.35 -9.66 -13.76
CA ARG A 14 1.09 -10.56 -12.63
C ARG A 14 0.54 -9.78 -11.43
N ARG A 15 -0.46 -10.34 -10.77
CA ARG A 15 -0.97 -9.82 -9.50
C ARG A 15 0.07 -10.09 -8.40
N VAL A 16 0.57 -9.02 -7.78
CA VAL A 16 1.61 -9.05 -6.73
C VAL A 16 0.99 -8.88 -5.35
N LEU A 17 -0.05 -8.04 -5.24
CA LEU A 17 -0.88 -7.92 -4.04
C LEU A 17 -2.33 -8.21 -4.44
N GLU A 18 -3.04 -8.90 -3.56
CA GLU A 18 -4.43 -9.28 -3.76
C GLU A 18 -5.19 -9.12 -2.45
N ASP A 19 -6.27 -8.33 -2.49
CA ASP A 19 -7.23 -8.15 -1.42
C ASP A 19 -6.62 -7.81 -0.05
N ILE A 20 -5.70 -6.84 -0.03
CA ILE A 20 -5.01 -6.45 1.20
C ILE A 20 -5.82 -5.39 1.96
N ASP A 21 -6.24 -5.74 3.17
CA ASP A 21 -6.89 -4.86 4.15
C ASP A 21 -6.00 -4.66 5.37
N PHE A 22 -5.73 -3.40 5.74
CA PHE A 22 -5.11 -3.08 7.03
C PHE A 22 -5.37 -1.62 7.43
N GLU A 23 -5.19 -1.36 8.73
CA GLU A 23 -5.20 -0.02 9.32
C GLU A 23 -3.95 0.14 10.18
N LEU A 24 -3.29 1.31 10.07
CA LEU A 24 -2.17 1.71 10.89
C LEU A 24 -2.46 3.09 11.51
N ARG A 25 -2.49 3.13 12.82
CA ARG A 25 -2.79 4.33 13.60
C ARG A 25 -1.53 5.13 13.90
N PRO A 26 -1.65 6.45 14.16
CA PRO A 26 -0.52 7.26 14.61
C PRO A 26 0.15 6.64 15.84
N GLY A 27 1.48 6.52 15.81
CA GLY A 27 2.28 5.93 16.90
C GLY A 27 2.43 4.41 16.85
N GLU A 28 1.74 3.71 15.95
CA GLU A 28 1.94 2.28 15.77
C GLU A 28 3.21 1.96 14.96
N PHE A 29 3.91 0.91 15.38
CA PHE A 29 5.03 0.34 14.64
C PHE A 29 4.62 -1.04 14.12
N VAL A 30 4.73 -1.24 12.81
CA VAL A 30 4.35 -2.50 12.15
C VAL A 30 5.50 -3.02 11.30
N ALA A 31 5.72 -4.33 11.40
CA ALA A 31 6.66 -5.07 10.56
C ALA A 31 5.89 -5.89 9.51
N VAL A 32 6.31 -5.80 8.25
CA VAL A 32 5.79 -6.63 7.16
C VAL A 32 6.76 -7.79 6.93
N LEU A 33 6.30 -9.02 7.18
CA LEU A 33 7.12 -10.23 7.12
C LEU A 33 6.65 -11.15 5.99
N GLY A 34 7.56 -12.02 5.52
CA GLY A 34 7.24 -13.04 4.52
C GLY A 34 8.41 -13.35 3.57
N PRO A 35 8.28 -14.39 2.72
CA PRO A 35 9.35 -14.81 1.80
C PRO A 35 9.75 -13.73 0.78
N ASN A 36 10.89 -13.92 0.13
CA ASN A 36 11.29 -13.07 -1.00
C ASN A 36 10.29 -13.23 -2.15
N GLY A 37 9.95 -12.10 -2.79
CA GLY A 37 9.00 -12.08 -3.91
C GLY A 37 7.52 -11.98 -3.53
N VAL A 38 7.14 -12.10 -2.26
CA VAL A 38 5.72 -12.05 -1.81
C VAL A 38 5.07 -10.66 -1.91
N GLY A 39 5.78 -9.63 -2.38
CA GLY A 39 5.20 -8.30 -2.57
C GLY A 39 5.42 -7.29 -1.43
N LYS A 40 6.24 -7.59 -0.42
CA LYS A 40 6.52 -6.66 0.71
C LYS A 40 6.98 -5.27 0.24
N THR A 41 7.99 -5.22 -0.63
CA THR A 41 8.48 -3.95 -1.18
C THR A 41 7.40 -3.24 -1.98
N THR A 42 6.59 -3.98 -2.75
CA THR A 42 5.46 -3.43 -3.50
C THR A 42 4.42 -2.81 -2.56
N LEU A 43 4.07 -3.49 -1.46
CA LEU A 43 3.18 -2.96 -0.43
C LEU A 43 3.71 -1.66 0.17
N LEU A 44 4.97 -1.63 0.60
CA LEU A 44 5.58 -0.43 1.18
C LEU A 44 5.65 0.73 0.19
N ARG A 45 5.95 0.45 -1.09
CA ARG A 45 5.92 1.48 -2.15
C ARG A 45 4.51 1.99 -2.42
N ALA A 46 3.49 1.13 -2.34
CA ALA A 46 2.09 1.55 -2.42
C ALA A 46 1.71 2.49 -1.27
N CYS A 47 2.11 2.15 -0.03
CA CYS A 47 1.92 3.02 1.14
C CYS A 47 2.57 4.40 0.97
N ALA A 48 3.75 4.43 0.35
CA ALA A 48 4.48 5.67 0.05
C ALA A 48 3.96 6.42 -1.18
N GLY A 49 2.93 5.91 -1.87
CA GLY A 49 2.34 6.54 -3.06
C GLY A 49 3.15 6.36 -4.35
N PHE A 50 4.14 5.46 -4.38
CA PHE A 50 4.97 5.19 -5.56
C PHE A 50 4.37 4.14 -6.51
N GLU A 51 3.34 3.41 -6.09
CA GLU A 51 2.64 2.42 -6.91
C GLU A 51 1.15 2.79 -6.96
N MET A 52 0.56 2.77 -8.16
CA MET A 52 -0.85 3.05 -8.37
C MET A 52 -1.66 1.75 -8.20
N PRO A 53 -2.60 1.66 -7.24
CA PRO A 53 -3.45 0.49 -7.07
C PRO A 53 -4.17 0.11 -8.36
N ALA A 54 -4.20 -1.19 -8.69
CA ALA A 54 -5.05 -1.70 -9.75
C ALA A 54 -6.52 -1.76 -9.30
N MET A 55 -6.74 -2.09 -8.03
CA MET A 55 -8.04 -2.04 -7.37
C MET A 55 -7.87 -1.62 -5.90
N GLY A 56 -8.99 -1.25 -5.28
CA GLY A 56 -9.03 -0.84 -3.88
C GLY A 56 -8.40 0.53 -3.66
N THR A 57 -8.16 0.86 -2.38
CA THR A 57 -7.59 2.14 -1.99
C THR A 57 -6.50 1.99 -0.95
N ILE A 58 -5.60 2.97 -0.93
CA ILE A 58 -4.71 3.23 0.18
C ILE A 58 -4.70 4.73 0.47
N GLU A 59 -4.95 5.07 1.74
CA GLU A 59 -5.21 6.42 2.20
C GLU A 59 -4.27 6.80 3.34
N LEU A 60 -3.79 8.04 3.35
CA LEU A 60 -3.15 8.70 4.47
C LEU A 60 -4.09 9.81 4.95
N ASP A 61 -4.53 9.70 6.20
CA ASP A 61 -5.47 10.62 6.85
C ASP A 61 -6.72 10.88 5.98
N GLY A 62 -7.28 9.79 5.43
CA GLY A 62 -8.47 9.80 4.58
C GLY A 62 -8.26 10.29 3.15
N ARG A 63 -7.01 10.57 2.74
CA ARG A 63 -6.68 11.03 1.39
C ARG A 63 -5.90 9.95 0.64
N ALA A 64 -6.31 9.65 -0.59
CA ALA A 64 -5.62 8.66 -1.42
C ALA A 64 -4.13 9.03 -1.62
N VAL A 65 -3.22 8.15 -1.20
CA VAL A 65 -1.78 8.46 -1.12
C VAL A 65 -1.16 8.78 -2.48
N HIS A 66 -1.60 8.12 -3.54
CA HIS A 66 -1.14 8.35 -4.92
C HIS A 66 -1.54 9.71 -5.49
N ARG A 67 -2.38 10.49 -4.80
CA ARG A 67 -2.82 11.83 -5.20
C ARG A 67 -2.22 12.93 -4.33
N LEU A 68 -1.43 12.56 -3.31
CA LEU A 68 -0.81 13.54 -2.44
C LEU A 68 0.41 14.14 -3.14
N PRO A 69 0.65 15.46 -2.99
CA PRO A 69 1.90 16.05 -3.42
C PRO A 69 3.05 15.42 -2.62
N VAL A 70 4.18 15.19 -3.29
CA VAL A 70 5.41 14.78 -2.61
C VAL A 70 5.78 15.90 -1.62
N ALA A 71 5.82 15.55 -0.34
CA ALA A 71 6.31 16.46 0.69
C ALA A 71 7.77 16.83 0.36
N ARG A 72 8.04 18.14 0.28
CA ARG A 72 9.39 18.67 0.09
C ARG A 72 10.21 18.55 1.38
#